data_AF-A0A7Y9ELC8-F1
#
_entry.id   AF-A0A7Y9ELC8-F1
#
_cell.length_a   1.000
_cell.length_b   1.000
_cell.length_c   1.000
_cell.angle_alpha   90.00
_cell.angle_beta   90.00
_cell.angle_gamma   90.00
#
_symmetry.space_group_name_H-M   'P 1'
#
loop_
_entity.id
_entity.type
_entity.pdbx_description
1 polymer ?
#
loop_
_entity_poly.entity_id
_entity_poly.type
_entity_poly.pdbx_seq_one_letter_code
_entity_poly.pdbx_strand_id
1 'polypeptide(L)'
;MKSIRFRRSSSRLALPAVLGAALLSLGLASPASAANPDPIPSSFSFSDCPPLPDGASPDYSQCWVGVVTSGTFKVGSFDQKIEEPIRITWANTFNPSTFETKTVFGAINAPKMLVQPGPVR
;
A
#
# COMPACT_ATOMS: atom_id res chain seq x y z
N MET A 1 36.87 -69.98 -42.98
CA MET A 1 36.39 -68.72 -43.59
C MET A 1 35.10 -68.28 -42.90
N LYS A 2 34.90 -66.96 -42.82
CA LYS A 2 33.72 -66.20 -42.36
C LYS A 2 33.66 -65.84 -40.87
N SER A 3 34.11 -64.62 -40.62
CA SER A 3 33.98 -63.81 -39.42
C SER A 3 32.57 -63.24 -39.29
N ILE A 4 31.98 -63.21 -38.09
CA ILE A 4 30.92 -62.27 -37.73
C ILE A 4 31.12 -61.77 -36.28
N ARG A 5 31.87 -60.65 -36.25
CA ARG A 5 31.86 -59.47 -35.36
C ARG A 5 31.20 -59.55 -33.96
N PHE A 6 32.08 -59.34 -32.97
CA PHE A 6 31.79 -58.67 -31.70
C PHE A 6 31.03 -57.34 -31.89
N ARG A 7 29.98 -57.13 -31.11
CA ARG A 7 29.59 -55.79 -30.62
C ARG A 7 29.20 -55.89 -29.14
N ARG A 8 30.19 -55.62 -28.28
CA ARG A 8 29.95 -55.07 -26.95
C ARG A 8 30.01 -53.55 -27.08
N SER A 9 28.95 -52.85 -26.68
CA SER A 9 29.04 -51.67 -25.82
C SER A 9 27.62 -51.37 -25.33
N SER A 10 27.34 -51.61 -24.06
CA SER A 10 27.52 -50.64 -22.96
C SER A 10 26.53 -49.48 -23.11
N SER A 11 25.32 -49.67 -22.62
CA SER A 11 24.38 -48.58 -22.36
C SER A 11 23.57 -48.91 -21.12
N ARG A 12 24.25 -48.82 -19.97
CA ARG A 12 23.58 -48.60 -18.68
C ARG A 12 24.28 -47.44 -17.99
N LEU A 13 24.12 -46.24 -18.55
CA LEU A 13 24.22 -45.01 -17.78
C LEU A 13 22.94 -44.94 -16.94
N ALA A 14 22.98 -45.60 -15.79
CA ALA A 14 22.00 -45.44 -14.74
C ALA A 14 22.63 -44.55 -13.66
N LEU A 15 21.82 -43.58 -13.21
CA LEU A 15 21.97 -42.68 -12.05
C LEU A 15 22.74 -41.36 -12.29
N PRO A 16 22.30 -40.20 -11.75
CA PRO A 16 21.14 -39.95 -10.86
C PRO A 16 20.27 -38.73 -11.27
N ALA A 17 18.99 -38.94 -11.55
CA ALA A 17 17.97 -37.88 -11.63
C ALA A 17 17.51 -37.41 -10.23
N VAL A 18 18.45 -37.18 -9.29
CA VAL A 18 18.14 -36.80 -7.90
C VAL A 18 18.58 -35.36 -7.57
N LEU A 19 19.32 -34.70 -8.45
CA LEU A 19 19.80 -33.32 -8.22
C LEU A 19 18.79 -32.22 -8.58
N GLY A 20 17.67 -32.55 -9.24
CA GLY A 20 16.68 -31.55 -9.67
C GLY A 20 15.77 -31.01 -8.56
N ALA A 21 15.59 -31.76 -7.46
CA ALA A 21 14.63 -31.39 -6.42
C ALA A 21 15.15 -30.30 -5.46
N ALA A 22 16.47 -30.17 -5.28
CA ALA A 22 17.05 -29.23 -4.32
C ALA A 22 17.04 -27.76 -4.80
N LEU A 23 16.89 -27.50 -6.10
CA LEU A 23 16.85 -26.14 -6.65
C LEU A 23 15.46 -25.50 -6.58
N LEU A 24 14.41 -26.30 -6.39
CA LEU A 24 13.03 -25.79 -6.24
C LEU A 24 12.73 -25.26 -4.82
N SER A 25 13.51 -25.66 -3.82
CA SER A 25 13.34 -25.17 -2.44
C SER A 25 13.90 -23.76 -2.18
N LEU A 26 14.74 -23.23 -3.09
CA LEU A 26 15.30 -21.87 -2.96
C LEU A 26 14.37 -20.78 -3.51
N GLY A 27 13.34 -21.14 -4.28
CA GLY A 27 12.38 -20.20 -4.89
C GLY A 27 11.15 -19.88 -4.03
N LEU A 28 10.99 -20.53 -2.86
CA LEU A 28 9.85 -20.34 -1.95
C LEU A 28 10.14 -19.37 -0.80
N ALA A 29 11.32 -18.75 -0.76
CA ALA A 29 11.57 -17.65 0.15
C ALA A 29 10.66 -16.48 -0.23
N SER A 30 9.54 -16.34 0.49
CA SER A 30 8.72 -15.14 0.43
C SER A 30 9.65 -13.95 0.72
N PRO A 31 9.57 -12.85 -0.06
CA PRO A 31 10.36 -11.67 0.23
C PRO A 31 10.12 -11.29 1.69
N ALA A 32 11.19 -11.18 2.46
CA ALA A 32 11.10 -10.72 3.83
C ALA A 32 10.48 -9.32 3.80
N SER A 33 9.22 -9.21 4.21
CA SER A 33 8.58 -7.91 4.36
C SER A 33 9.25 -7.25 5.56
N ALA A 34 10.01 -6.19 5.30
CA ALA A 34 10.55 -5.37 6.37
C ALA A 34 9.37 -4.86 7.21
N ALA A 35 9.45 -5.03 8.53
CA ALA A 35 8.42 -4.50 9.42
C ALA A 35 8.30 -2.99 9.19
N ASN A 36 7.11 -2.52 8.81
CA ASN A 36 6.85 -1.09 8.71
C ASN A 36 6.88 -0.53 10.15
N PRO A 37 7.80 0.41 10.48
CA PRO A 37 7.84 1.01 11.81
C PRO A 37 6.57 1.80 12.16
N ASP A 38 5.74 2.14 11.16
CA ASP A 38 4.46 2.80 11.32
C ASP A 38 3.33 1.88 10.79
N PRO A 39 2.68 1.09 11.68
CA PRO A 39 1.68 0.13 11.27
C PRO A 39 0.44 0.81 10.68
N ILE A 40 -0.07 0.25 9.58
CA ILE A 40 -1.33 0.71 8.98
C ILE A 40 -2.46 0.52 10.00
N PRO A 41 -3.33 1.53 10.22
CA PRO A 41 -4.48 1.40 11.12
C PRO A 41 -5.34 0.19 10.78
N SER A 42 -5.84 -0.49 11.81
CA SER A 42 -6.70 -1.68 11.65
C SER A 42 -8.11 -1.35 11.15
N SER A 43 -8.50 -0.07 11.15
CA SER A 43 -9.83 0.37 10.71
C SER A 43 -9.77 1.69 9.92
N PHE A 44 -10.66 1.78 8.94
CA PHE A 44 -10.92 2.97 8.13
C PHE A 44 -12.43 3.18 8.03
N SER A 45 -12.86 4.43 7.96
CA SER A 45 -14.28 4.77 7.86
C SER A 45 -14.49 5.87 6.83
N PHE A 46 -15.49 5.67 5.98
CA PHE A 46 -15.98 6.61 4.98
C PHE A 46 -17.22 7.38 5.48
N SER A 47 -17.53 7.31 6.78
CA SER A 47 -18.69 7.98 7.37
C SER A 47 -18.64 9.51 7.24
N ASP A 48 -17.44 10.08 7.20
CA ASP A 48 -17.19 11.51 7.04
C ASP A 48 -17.16 11.96 5.56
N CYS A 49 -17.55 11.11 4.62
CA CYS A 49 -17.60 11.47 3.21
C CYS A 49 -18.67 12.54 2.98
N PRO A 50 -18.32 13.66 2.33
CA PRO A 50 -19.31 14.69 2.05
C PRO A 50 -20.37 14.16 1.07
N PRO A 51 -21.60 14.69 1.12
CA PRO A 51 -22.61 14.35 0.13
C PRO A 51 -22.15 14.77 -1.26
N LEU A 52 -22.61 14.02 -2.27
CA LEU A 52 -22.30 14.30 -3.66
C LEU A 52 -22.96 15.64 -4.06
N PRO A 53 -22.20 16.62 -4.60
CA PRO A 53 -22.78 17.89 -5.04
C PRO A 53 -23.74 17.73 -6.21
N ASP A 54 -24.64 18.70 -6.37
CA ASP A 54 -25.61 18.69 -7.46
C ASP A 54 -24.97 18.56 -8.84
N GLY A 55 -25.52 17.64 -9.63
CA GLY A 55 -25.05 17.34 -10.98
C GLY A 55 -23.72 16.59 -11.06
N ALA A 56 -23.03 16.32 -9.94
CA ALA A 56 -21.89 15.42 -9.95
C ALA A 56 -22.36 13.98 -10.16
N SER A 57 -21.60 13.20 -10.94
CA SER A 57 -21.90 11.79 -11.20
C SER A 57 -21.30 10.89 -10.13
N PRO A 58 -22.07 9.95 -9.56
CA PRO A 58 -21.54 8.98 -8.60
C PRO A 58 -20.50 8.04 -9.23
N ASP A 59 -20.60 7.74 -10.53
CA ASP A 59 -19.69 6.81 -11.22
C ASP A 59 -18.29 7.41 -11.45
N TYR A 60 -18.19 8.74 -11.46
CA TYR A 60 -16.95 9.48 -11.68
C TYR A 60 -16.50 10.27 -10.44
N SER A 61 -17.12 9.98 -9.30
CA SER A 61 -16.80 10.63 -8.02
C SER A 61 -16.24 9.63 -7.03
N GLN A 62 -15.23 10.05 -6.28
CA GLN A 62 -14.51 9.19 -5.34
C GLN A 62 -14.33 9.91 -4.01
N CYS A 63 -14.65 9.22 -2.93
CA CYS A 63 -14.32 9.65 -1.58
C CYS A 63 -12.99 9.03 -1.13
N TRP A 64 -12.15 9.85 -0.54
CA TRP A 64 -10.81 9.52 -0.07
C TRP A 64 -10.72 9.72 1.43
N VAL A 65 -10.03 8.80 2.08
CA VAL A 65 -9.73 8.86 3.51
C VAL A 65 -8.22 8.73 3.67
N GLY A 66 -7.58 9.82 4.10
CA GLY A 66 -6.18 9.83 4.48
C GLY A 66 -6.05 9.69 6.00
N VAL A 67 -5.19 8.80 6.47
CA VAL A 67 -4.87 8.68 7.90
C VAL A 67 -3.37 8.87 8.07
N VAL A 68 -2.99 9.91 8.81
CA VAL A 68 -1.61 10.22 9.16
C VAL A 68 -1.36 9.70 10.56
N THR A 69 -0.59 8.63 10.69
CA THR A 69 -0.38 7.89 11.94
C THR A 69 0.84 8.36 12.74
N SER A 70 1.85 8.89 12.07
CA SER A 70 3.06 9.40 12.73
C SER A 70 3.69 10.55 11.93
N GLY A 71 4.69 11.20 12.53
CA GLY A 71 5.45 12.28 11.91
C GLY A 71 5.46 13.55 12.76
N THR A 72 5.65 14.69 12.11
CA THR A 72 5.64 16.02 12.74
C THR A 72 4.80 16.96 11.89
N PHE A 73 3.80 17.58 12.50
CA PHE A 73 3.02 18.65 11.91
C PHE A 73 3.72 19.98 12.18
N LYS A 74 3.99 20.75 11.11
CA LYS A 74 4.68 22.04 11.20
C LYS A 74 3.83 23.16 10.66
N VAL A 75 3.60 24.19 11.47
CA VAL A 75 2.90 25.42 11.08
C VAL A 75 3.75 26.61 11.50
N GLY A 76 4.33 27.31 10.53
CA GLY A 76 5.26 28.41 10.81
C GLY A 76 6.46 27.93 11.62
N SER A 77 6.62 28.47 12.84
CA SER A 77 7.66 28.10 13.80
C SER A 77 7.20 27.06 14.83
N PHE A 78 5.98 26.53 14.71
CA PHE A 78 5.44 25.54 15.63
C PHE A 78 5.58 24.14 15.05
N ASP A 79 6.35 23.30 15.74
CA ASP A 79 6.50 21.88 15.44
C ASP A 79 5.74 21.06 16.49
N GLN A 80 4.88 20.14 16.06
CA GLN A 80 4.15 19.24 16.94
C GLN A 80 4.28 17.79 16.46
N LYS A 81 4.65 16.90 17.37
CA LYS A 81 4.71 15.46 17.08
C LYS A 81 3.28 14.94 16.90
N ILE A 82 3.07 14.10 15.89
CA ILE A 82 1.80 13.37 15.73
C ILE A 82 1.88 12.15 16.65
N GLU A 83 1.19 12.24 17.79
CA GLU A 83 1.14 11.18 18.80
C GLU A 83 -0.07 10.26 18.62
N GLU A 84 -1.15 10.78 18.05
CA GLU A 84 -2.34 10.01 17.68
C GLU A 84 -2.70 10.26 16.21
N PRO A 85 -3.34 9.29 15.53
CA PRO A 85 -3.65 9.42 14.12
C PRO A 85 -4.59 10.59 13.80
N ILE A 86 -4.27 11.32 12.72
CA ILE A 86 -5.12 12.36 12.16
C ILE A 86 -5.81 11.79 10.91
N ARG A 87 -7.15 11.81 10.88
CA ARG A 87 -7.94 11.38 9.72
C ARG A 87 -8.48 12.57 8.96
N ILE A 88 -8.31 12.56 7.65
CA ILE A 88 -8.78 13.58 6.72
C ILE A 88 -9.65 12.89 5.67
N THR A 89 -10.86 13.38 5.45
CA THR A 89 -11.78 12.85 4.45
C THR A 89 -12.18 13.94 3.46
N TRP A 90 -12.13 13.63 2.17
CA TRP A 90 -12.55 14.51 1.09
C TRP A 90 -13.09 13.70 -0.08
N ALA A 91 -13.82 14.37 -0.98
CA ALA A 91 -14.26 13.77 -2.23
C ALA A 91 -13.71 14.54 -3.42
N ASN A 92 -13.35 13.82 -4.48
CA ASN A 92 -13.16 14.41 -5.81
C ASN A 92 -14.36 14.02 -6.65
N THR A 93 -15.04 15.00 -7.23
CA THR A 93 -16.31 14.81 -7.91
C THR A 93 -16.27 15.38 -9.31
N PHE A 94 -16.95 14.75 -10.25
CA PHE A 94 -17.01 15.20 -11.64
C PHE A 94 -18.45 15.41 -12.09
N ASN A 95 -18.75 16.56 -12.69
CA ASN A 95 -20.05 16.86 -13.29
C ASN A 95 -19.97 16.67 -14.81
N PRO A 96 -20.67 15.67 -15.39
CA PRO A 96 -20.59 15.36 -16.81
C PRO A 96 -21.33 16.36 -17.71
N SER A 97 -22.20 17.22 -17.16
CA SER A 97 -22.92 18.25 -17.92
C SER A 97 -22.09 19.52 -18.08
N THR A 98 -21.34 19.90 -17.04
CA THR A 98 -20.47 21.10 -17.07
C THR A 98 -19.01 20.78 -17.35
N PHE A 99 -18.63 19.50 -17.28
CA PHE A 99 -17.23 19.02 -17.36
C PHE A 99 -16.33 19.57 -16.25
N GLU A 100 -16.90 19.96 -15.12
CA GLU A 100 -16.15 20.46 -13.96
C GLU A 100 -15.76 19.34 -13.00
N THR A 101 -14.51 19.40 -12.51
CA THR A 101 -14.04 18.61 -11.37
C THR A 101 -13.97 19.49 -10.13
N LYS A 102 -14.45 18.97 -9.00
CA LYS A 102 -14.41 19.66 -7.70
C LYS A 102 -13.82 18.77 -6.63
N THR A 103 -13.08 19.38 -5.71
CA THR A 103 -12.67 18.75 -4.45
C THR A 103 -13.56 19.28 -3.35
N VAL A 104 -14.31 18.38 -2.72
CA VAL A 104 -15.25 18.69 -1.65
C VAL A 104 -14.66 18.21 -0.34
N PHE A 105 -14.49 19.13 0.60
CA PHE A 105 -14.00 18.80 1.93
C PHE A 105 -15.07 18.10 2.75
N GLY A 106 -14.71 17.00 3.42
CA GLY A 106 -15.55 16.31 4.39
C GLY A 106 -15.24 16.75 5.81
N ALA A 107 -14.28 16.08 6.44
CA ALA A 107 -13.89 16.35 7.82
C ALA A 107 -12.39 16.16 8.05
N ILE A 108 -11.88 16.81 9.10
CA ILE A 108 -10.61 16.49 9.75
C ILE A 108 -10.93 16.05 11.18
N ASN A 109 -10.56 14.82 11.51
CA ASN A 109 -10.62 14.28 12.86
C ASN A 109 -9.20 14.17 13.40
N ALA A 110 -8.88 15.01 14.37
CA ALA A 110 -7.60 15.02 15.07
C ALA A 110 -7.86 15.18 16.57
N PRO A 111 -7.00 14.63 17.44
CA PRO A 111 -7.02 15.01 18.85
C PRO A 111 -6.78 16.52 19.00
N LYS A 112 -7.21 17.07 20.13
CA LYS A 112 -6.90 18.46 20.47
C LYS A 112 -5.39 18.61 20.62
N MET A 113 -4.80 19.49 19.83
CA MET A 113 -3.39 19.86 19.94
C MET A 113 -3.28 21.10 20.82
N LEU A 114 -2.44 21.05 21.86
CA LEU A 114 -2.18 22.22 22.69
C LEU A 114 -1.31 23.20 21.91
N VAL A 115 -1.79 24.42 21.71
CA VAL A 115 -0.95 25.51 21.22
C VAL A 115 0.05 25.82 22.35
N GLN A 116 1.34 25.57 22.11
CA GLN A 116 2.40 25.95 23.03
C GLN A 116 2.23 27.43 23.40
N PRO A 117 2.38 27.83 24.69
CA PRO A 117 2.29 29.24 25.06
C PRO A 117 3.30 30.03 24.23
N GLY A 118 2.80 31.01 23.46
CA GLY A 118 3.65 31.88 22.67
C GLY A 118 4.60 32.67 23.57
N PRO A 119 5.73 33.18 23.05
CA PRO A 119 6.60 34.03 23.83
C PRO A 119 5.82 35.25 24.33
N VAL A 120 5.79 35.43 25.66
CA VAL A 120 5.29 36.66 26.29
C VAL A 120 6.20 37.79 25.80
N ARG A 121 5.64 38.70 25.01
CA ARG A 121 6.36 39.87 24.52
C ARG A 121 6.24 41.00 25.54
#